data_AF-A0A6I3FGN1-F1
#
_entry.id   AF-A0A6I3FGN1-F1
#
_cell.length_a   1.000
_cell.length_b   1.000
_cell.length_c   1.000
_cell.angle_alpha   90.00
_cell.angle_beta   90.00
_cell.angle_gamma   90.00
#
_symmetry.space_group_name_H-M   'P 1'
#
loop_
_entity.id
_entity.type
_entity.pdbx_description
1 polymer ?
#
loop_
_entity_poly.entity_id
_entity_poly.type
_entity_poly.pdbx_seq_one_letter_code
_entity_poly.pdbx_strand_id
1 'polypeptide(L)' 'NSDLSEEIQLGEYVMQRKCPHREADLSVFGEINGQELTCSLHGWRFDLNDGHCLNAENRPLRVRRRTS' A
#
# COMPACT_ATOMS: atom_id res chain seq x y z
N ASN A 1 20.67 4.70 4.88
CA ASN A 1 20.76 3.51 4.03
C ASN A 1 19.40 2.83 4.05
N SER A 2 18.41 3.41 3.36
CA SER A 2 17.05 2.88 3.29
C SER A 2 17.00 1.97 2.08
N ASP A 3 17.07 0.68 2.36
CA ASP A 3 17.02 -0.41 1.40
C ASP A 3 15.84 -0.23 0.44
N LEU A 4 16.12 -0.14 -0.86
CA LEU A 4 15.11 -0.06 -1.91
C LEU A 4 14.37 -1.41 -2.09
N SER A 5 14.73 -2.45 -1.33
CA SER A 5 14.01 -3.74 -1.27
C SER A 5 12.64 -3.66 -0.57
N GLU A 6 12.33 -2.54 0.10
CA GLU A 6 11.07 -2.36 0.82
C GLU A 6 9.91 -1.83 -0.03
N GLU A 7 10.11 -1.49 -1.31
CA GLU A 7 9.04 -1.00 -2.20
C GLU A 7 8.65 -2.05 -3.25
N ILE A 8 7.36 -2.09 -3.58
CA ILE A 8 6.79 -2.90 -4.65
C ILE A 8 6.07 -1.99 -5.64
N GLN A 9 5.97 -2.45 -6.89
CA GLN A 9 5.08 -1.86 -7.88
C GLN A 9 3.81 -2.70 -7.97
N LEU A 10 2.66 -2.05 -7.87
CA LEU A 10 1.35 -2.65 -8.09
C LEU A 10 0.53 -1.72 -8.98
N GLY A 11 0.29 -2.15 -10.23
CA GLY A 11 -0.28 -1.29 -11.26
C GLY A 11 0.58 -0.04 -11.52
N GLU A 12 -0.08 1.12 -11.47
CA GLU A 12 0.51 2.45 -11.68
C GLU A 12 1.13 3.05 -10.40
N TYR A 13 1.22 2.27 -9.32
CA TYR A 13 1.66 2.75 -8.02
C TYR A 13 2.94 2.06 -7.57
N VAL A 14 3.78 2.81 -6.87
CA VAL A 14 4.90 2.30 -6.09
C VAL A 14 4.58 2.53 -4.62
N MET A 15 4.69 1.48 -3.80
CA MET A 15 4.32 1.51 -2.39
C MET A 15 5.23 0.64 -1.55
N GLN A 16 5.23 0.83 -0.23
CA GLN A 16 5.91 -0.11 0.67
C GLN A 16 5.33 -1.53 0.53
N ARG A 17 6.18 -2.56 0.57
CA ARG A 17 5.81 -3.97 0.45
C ARG A 17 4.93 -4.44 1.61
N LYS A 18 5.24 -3.98 2.82
CA LYS A 18 4.58 -4.44 4.05
C LYS A 18 3.42 -3.53 4.41
N CYS A 19 2.24 -4.12 4.58
CA CYS A 19 1.06 -3.42 5.08
C CYS A 19 1.34 -2.82 6.48
N PRO A 20 1.10 -1.50 6.69
CA PRO A 20 1.43 -0.83 7.96
C PRO A 20 0.59 -1.30 9.17
N HIS A 21 -0.44 -2.12 8.94
CA HIS A 21 -1.22 -2.75 10.00
C HIS A 21 -0.44 -3.88 10.70
N ARG A 22 -0.08 -4.94 9.97
CA ARG A 22 0.55 -6.18 10.50
C ARG A 22 1.49 -6.85 9.50
N GLU A 23 2.17 -6.04 8.70
CA GLU A 23 3.26 -6.46 7.80
C GLU A 23 2.90 -7.50 6.72
N ALA A 24 1.61 -7.66 6.40
CA ALA A 24 1.19 -8.49 5.27
C ALA A 24 1.89 -8.04 3.98
N ASP A 25 2.35 -9.00 3.18
CA ASP A 25 3.02 -8.72 1.92
C ASP A 25 2.01 -8.26 0.87
N LEU A 26 2.01 -6.97 0.55
CA LEU A 26 1.10 -6.34 -0.41
C LEU A 26 1.37 -6.78 -1.86
N SER A 27 2.51 -7.42 -2.15
CA SER A 27 2.71 -8.05 -3.47
C SER A 27 1.89 -9.34 -3.62
N VAL A 28 1.43 -9.91 -2.50
CA VAL A 28 0.62 -11.12 -2.44
C VAL A 28 -0.84 -10.81 -2.11
N PHE A 29 -1.06 -9.88 -1.16
CA PHE A 29 -2.38 -9.58 -0.60
C PHE A 29 -2.90 -8.19 -0.97
N GLY A 30 -2.17 -7.42 -1.77
CA GLY A 30 -2.60 -6.09 -2.22
C GLY A 30 -3.47 -6.18 -3.47
N GLU A 31 -4.67 -5.60 -3.39
CA GLU A 31 -5.63 -5.56 -4.49
C GLU A 31 -6.04 -4.10 -4.75
N ILE A 32 -5.90 -3.64 -6.00
CA ILE A 32 -6.26 -2.27 -6.38
C ILE A 32 -7.62 -2.25 -7.06
N ASN A 33 -8.52 -1.40 -6.55
CA ASN A 33 -9.78 -1.06 -7.20
C ASN A 33 -9.91 0.46 -7.32
N GLY A 34 -9.72 0.98 -8.54
CA GLY A 34 -9.69 2.41 -8.80
C GLY A 34 -8.53 3.08 -8.05
N GLN A 35 -8.86 3.89 -7.03
CA GLN A 35 -7.90 4.62 -6.20
C GLN A 35 -7.80 4.04 -4.78
N GLU A 36 -8.36 2.87 -4.53
CA GLU A 36 -8.26 2.17 -3.24
C GLU A 36 -7.35 0.94 -3.37
N LEU A 37 -6.45 0.77 -2.41
CA LEU A 37 -5.77 -0.50 -2.15
C LEU A 37 -6.45 -1.22 -1.00
N THR A 38 -6.83 -2.48 -1.20
CA THR A 38 -7.24 -3.40 -0.13
C THR A 38 -6.12 -4.41 0.15
N CYS A 39 -5.75 -4.55 1.42
CA CYS A 39 -4.94 -5.66 1.93
C CYS A 39 -5.87 -6.82 2.32
N SER A 40 -6.05 -7.79 1.42
CA SER A 40 -7.07 -8.84 1.54
C SER A 40 -6.91 -9.79 2.72
N LEU A 41 -5.71 -9.87 3.33
CA LEU A 41 -5.49 -10.72 4.51
C LEU A 41 -6.26 -10.25 5.76
N HIS A 42 -6.42 -8.93 5.95
CA HIS A 42 -7.07 -8.36 7.14
C HIS A 42 -8.14 -7.32 6.79
N GLY A 43 -8.37 -7.03 5.50
CA GLY A 43 -9.35 -6.05 5.04
C GLY A 43 -8.95 -4.59 5.26
N TRP A 44 -7.66 -4.28 5.39
CA TRP A 44 -7.19 -2.90 5.53
C TRP A 44 -7.27 -2.16 4.20
N ARG A 45 -7.77 -0.91 4.21
CA ARG A 45 -8.01 -0.14 3.00
C ARG A 45 -7.29 1.20 3.03
N PHE A 46 -6.70 1.58 1.90
CA PHE A 46 -5.88 2.78 1.78
C PHE A 46 -6.27 3.56 0.51
N ASP A 47 -6.37 4.88 0.62
CA ASP A 47 -6.43 5.76 -0.55
C ASP A 47 -5.05 5.83 -1.20
N LEU A 48 -4.98 5.58 -2.50
CA LEU A 48 -3.74 5.55 -3.27
C LEU A 48 -3.25 6.95 -3.70
N ASN A 49 -4.02 8.01 -3.45
CA ASN A 49 -3.62 9.39 -3.73
C ASN A 49 -2.63 9.93 -2.70
N ASP A 50 -2.82 9.61 -1.42
CA ASP A 50 -2.02 10.13 -0.31
C ASP A 50 -1.63 9.06 0.74
N GLY A 51 -2.13 7.83 0.60
CA GLY A 51 -1.84 6.73 1.50
C GLY A 51 -2.66 6.69 2.77
N HIS A 52 -3.66 7.57 2.95
CA HIS A 52 -4.44 7.57 4.19
C HIS A 52 -5.25 6.27 4.34
N CYS A 53 -5.36 5.80 5.58
CA CYS A 53 -6.10 4.59 5.89
C CYS A 53 -7.60 4.92 5.97
N LEU A 54 -8.43 4.17 5.25
CA LEU A 54 -9.87 4.44 5.08
C LEU A 54 -10.73 3.84 6.19
N ASN A 55 -10.21 2.87 6.93
CA ASN A 55 -10.95 2.13 7.97
C ASN A 55 -10.22 2.03 9.32
N ALA A 56 -9.17 2.82 9.55
CA ALA A 56 -8.48 2.93 10.83
C ALA A 56 -7.68 4.24 10.92
N GLU A 57 -7.38 4.70 12.13
CA GLU A 57 -6.53 5.88 12.36
C GLU A 57 -5.04 5.50 12.50
N ASN A 58 -4.13 6.44 12.18
CA ASN A 58 -2.70 6.42 12.50
C ASN A 58 -1.79 5.33 11.87
N ARG A 59 -2.10 4.80 10.68
CA ARG A 59 -1.21 3.86 9.95
C ARG A 59 -1.23 4.09 8.43
N PRO A 60 -0.71 5.22 7.92
CA PRO A 60 -0.75 5.51 6.49
C PRO A 60 0.16 4.55 5.71
N LEU A 61 -0.28 4.20 4.50
CA LEU A 61 0.52 3.52 3.51
C LEU A 61 1.47 4.52 2.86
N ARG A 62 2.77 4.21 2.78
CA ARG A 62 3.66 4.95 1.88
C ARG A 62 3.38 4.51 0.46
N VAL A 63 2.84 5.42 -0.34
CA VAL A 63 2.49 5.18 -1.74
C VAL A 63 2.67 6.44 -2.58
N ARG A 64 3.00 6.23 -3.85
CA ARG A 64 3.08 7.27 -4.88
C ARG A 64 2.70 6.69 -6.23
N ARG A 65 2.25 7.55 -7.15
CA ARG A 65 2.18 7.17 -8.56
C ARG A 65 3.58 6.93 -9.11
N ARG A 66 3.69 5.95 -10.00
CA ARG A 66 4.89 5.73 -10.79
C ARG A 66 5.05 6.93 -11.73
N THR A 67 6.17 7.64 -11.59
CA THR A 67 6.59 8.59 -12.61
C THR A 67 7.18 7.80 -13.78
N SER A 68 6.78 8.14 -15.00
CA SER A 68 7.36 7.56 -16.23
C SER A 68 8.86 7.77 -16.33
#